data_AF-W7SSD0-F1
#
_entry.id   AF-W7SSD0-F1
#
_cell.length_a   1.000
_cell.length_b   1.000
_cell.length_c   1.000
_cell.angle_alpha   90.00
_cell.angle_beta   90.00
_cell.angle_gamma   90.00
#
_symmetry.space_group_name_H-M   'P 1'
#
loop_
_entity.id
_entity.type
_entity.pdbx_description
1 polymer ?
#
loop_
_entity_poly.entity_id
_entity_poly.type
_entity_poly.pdbx_seq_one_letter_code
_entity_poly.pdbx_strand_id
1 'polypeptide(L)'
;MKPMTKNGRVALVTGANKGIGREIAKGLAQLGFTVLASARDRQRGAQTVAELADDGLDVRFQLLDVTDESSVDAAADQVAAEFGCLDVLVNNAAIANELEVPPSLTLVDDMRRVFETNVFGVVAMTNAVLPLLRKSDAARIVNVSSRLGSLSHMAATDSPFGLHMAYSSSKSALNAVTVHYARELADTQIKVNACTPGYVATDLNGNRGLRTPAQGAKIAVELAVLASDGPTGGFFDDNGPVSW
;
A
#
# COMPACT_ATOMS: atom_id res chain seq x y z
N MET A 1 -27.61 4.86 -21.97
CA MET A 1 -26.93 4.72 -20.67
C MET A 1 -26.52 6.12 -20.25
N LYS A 2 -27.10 6.69 -19.17
CA LYS A 2 -26.71 8.03 -18.71
C LYS A 2 -25.27 7.95 -18.17
N PRO A 3 -24.39 8.91 -18.47
CA PRO A 3 -23.09 8.96 -17.82
C PRO A 3 -23.33 9.17 -16.33
N MET A 4 -22.80 8.26 -15.50
CA MET A 4 -22.80 8.49 -14.05
C MET A 4 -21.96 9.73 -13.78
N THR A 5 -22.55 10.69 -13.07
CA THR A 5 -21.88 11.88 -12.57
C THR A 5 -20.67 11.49 -11.72
N LYS A 6 -19.63 12.34 -11.73
CA LYS A 6 -18.41 12.24 -10.90
C LYS A 6 -18.81 12.20 -9.41
N ASN A 7 -19.19 11.03 -8.89
CA ASN A 7 -19.71 10.85 -7.54
C ASN A 7 -18.61 10.30 -6.64
N GLY A 8 -17.99 11.17 -5.86
CA GLY A 8 -17.05 10.80 -4.79
C GLY A 8 -15.62 10.54 -5.27
N ARG A 9 -14.67 10.68 -4.34
CA ARG A 9 -13.26 10.32 -4.58
C ARG A 9 -13.11 8.81 -4.43
N VAL A 10 -12.32 8.17 -5.28
CA VAL A 10 -12.15 6.71 -5.31
C VAL A 10 -10.75 6.33 -4.85
N ALA A 11 -10.66 5.39 -3.93
CA ALA A 11 -9.40 4.84 -3.44
C ALA A 11 -9.32 3.33 -3.65
N LEU A 12 -8.16 2.82 -4.05
CA LEU A 12 -7.85 1.39 -4.10
C LEU A 12 -6.80 1.07 -3.02
N VAL A 13 -7.12 0.14 -2.11
CA VAL A 13 -6.20 -0.31 -1.07
C VAL A 13 -5.90 -1.80 -1.28
N THR A 14 -4.64 -2.13 -1.56
CA THR A 14 -4.25 -3.51 -1.81
C THR A 14 -4.07 -4.30 -0.50
N GLY A 15 -4.53 -5.56 -0.45
CA GLY A 15 -4.38 -6.40 0.75
C GLY A 15 -5.15 -5.87 1.96
N ALA A 16 -6.37 -5.39 1.73
CA ALA A 16 -7.22 -4.71 2.71
C ALA A 16 -8.14 -5.63 3.52
N ASN A 17 -8.04 -6.96 3.35
CA ASN A 17 -8.91 -7.90 4.07
C ASN A 17 -8.53 -8.12 5.56
N LYS A 18 -7.45 -7.51 6.06
CA LYS A 18 -7.02 -7.58 7.47
C LYS A 18 -5.93 -6.56 7.79
N GLY A 19 -5.57 -6.48 9.07
CA GLY A 19 -4.40 -5.74 9.55
C GLY A 19 -4.45 -4.27 9.16
N ILE A 20 -3.28 -3.72 8.78
CA ILE A 20 -3.13 -2.30 8.45
C ILE A 20 -4.00 -1.92 7.24
N GLY A 21 -4.04 -2.75 6.19
CA GLY A 21 -4.82 -2.47 4.98
C GLY A 21 -6.31 -2.28 5.25
N ARG A 22 -6.89 -3.09 6.14
CA ARG A 22 -8.30 -2.93 6.57
C ARG A 22 -8.54 -1.58 7.24
N GLU A 23 -7.64 -1.18 8.13
CA GLU A 23 -7.77 0.10 8.84
C GLU A 23 -7.46 1.30 7.96
N ILE A 24 -6.60 1.17 6.96
CA ILE A 24 -6.42 2.18 5.90
C ILE A 24 -7.73 2.33 5.12
N ALA A 25 -8.33 1.22 4.70
CA ALA A 25 -9.59 1.26 3.96
C ALA A 25 -10.71 1.91 4.78
N LYS A 26 -10.82 1.55 6.06
CA LYS A 26 -11.74 2.19 7.02
C LYS A 26 -11.49 3.69 7.15
N GLY A 27 -10.25 4.11 7.37
CA GLY A 27 -9.88 5.51 7.54
C GLY A 27 -10.19 6.36 6.30
N LEU A 28 -9.92 5.84 5.10
CA LEU A 28 -10.25 6.53 3.85
C LEU A 28 -11.77 6.62 3.63
N ALA A 29 -12.52 5.56 3.93
CA ALA A 29 -13.97 5.58 3.79
C ALA A 29 -14.63 6.57 4.77
N GLN A 30 -14.10 6.70 6.00
CA GLN A 30 -14.50 7.72 6.97
C GLN A 30 -14.25 9.16 6.48
N LEU A 31 -13.30 9.35 5.56
CA LEU A 31 -13.02 10.63 4.88
C LEU A 31 -13.86 10.84 3.61
N GLY A 32 -14.88 9.99 3.39
CA GLY A 32 -15.84 10.11 2.30
C GLY A 32 -15.36 9.58 0.95
N PHE A 33 -14.34 8.71 0.94
CA PHE A 33 -13.96 7.97 -0.27
C PHE A 33 -14.87 6.78 -0.49
N THR A 34 -15.16 6.46 -1.75
CA THR A 34 -15.52 5.09 -2.15
C THR A 34 -14.23 4.27 -2.16
N VAL A 35 -14.12 3.27 -1.29
CA VAL A 35 -12.88 2.50 -1.14
C VAL A 35 -13.03 1.10 -1.73
N LEU A 36 -12.22 0.81 -2.74
CA LEU A 36 -12.01 -0.52 -3.27
C LEU A 36 -11.02 -1.26 -2.35
N ALA A 37 -11.55 -2.08 -1.44
CA ALA A 37 -10.77 -2.91 -0.53
C ALA A 37 -10.42 -4.22 -1.23
N SER A 38 -9.14 -4.38 -1.59
CA SER A 38 -8.69 -5.52 -2.36
C SER A 38 -8.30 -6.72 -1.51
N ALA A 39 -8.56 -7.92 -2.02
CA ALA A 39 -8.02 -9.16 -1.48
C ALA A 39 -7.93 -10.25 -2.56
N ARG A 40 -6.95 -11.14 -2.42
CA ARG A 40 -6.85 -12.35 -3.26
C ARG A 40 -7.84 -13.44 -2.86
N ASP A 41 -8.29 -13.44 -1.61
CA ASP A 41 -9.28 -14.37 -1.08
C ASP A 41 -10.67 -13.71 -1.08
N ARG A 42 -11.56 -14.23 -1.93
CA ARG A 42 -12.92 -13.69 -2.10
C ARG A 42 -13.75 -13.74 -0.83
N GLN A 43 -13.63 -14.80 -0.03
CA GLN A 43 -14.45 -14.96 1.16
C GLN A 43 -14.02 -13.98 2.25
N ARG A 44 -12.70 -13.91 2.54
CA ARG A 44 -12.15 -12.98 3.53
C ARG A 44 -12.35 -11.53 3.12
N GLY A 45 -12.18 -11.23 1.83
CA GLY A 45 -12.44 -9.91 1.27
C GLY A 45 -13.90 -9.49 1.44
N ALA A 46 -14.85 -10.34 1.02
CA ALA A 46 -16.28 -10.06 1.14
C ALA A 46 -16.72 -9.89 2.61
N GLN A 47 -16.21 -10.71 3.52
CA GLN A 47 -16.49 -10.56 4.95
C GLN A 47 -16.01 -9.21 5.48
N THR A 48 -14.77 -8.83 5.17
CA THR A 48 -14.20 -7.54 5.62
C THR A 48 -15.02 -6.36 5.14
N VAL A 49 -15.47 -6.41 3.89
CA VAL A 49 -16.29 -5.37 3.28
C VAL A 49 -17.67 -5.30 3.94
N ALA A 50 -18.30 -6.43 4.22
CA ALA A 50 -19.58 -6.47 4.93
C ALA A 50 -19.47 -5.82 6.32
N GLU A 51 -18.44 -6.15 7.10
CA GLU A 51 -18.21 -5.55 8.42
C GLU A 51 -18.03 -4.02 8.35
N LEU A 52 -17.33 -3.52 7.33
CA LEU A 52 -17.14 -2.07 7.15
C LEU A 52 -18.41 -1.38 6.61
N ALA A 53 -19.20 -2.08 5.80
CA ALA A 53 -20.49 -1.58 5.32
C ALA A 53 -21.52 -1.48 6.46
N ASP A 54 -21.49 -2.40 7.43
CA ASP A 54 -22.32 -2.32 8.64
C ASP A 54 -22.00 -1.07 9.49
N ASP A 55 -20.77 -0.56 9.42
CA ASP A 55 -20.35 0.74 10.00
C ASP A 55 -20.82 1.95 9.16
N GLY A 56 -21.56 1.73 8.07
CA GLY A 56 -22.07 2.78 7.17
C GLY A 56 -21.05 3.33 6.17
N LEU A 57 -19.94 2.61 5.95
CA LEU A 57 -18.85 3.04 5.07
C LEU A 57 -19.03 2.54 3.63
N ASP A 58 -18.74 3.38 2.62
CA ASP A 58 -18.73 2.96 1.20
C ASP A 58 -17.42 2.22 0.87
N VAL A 59 -17.37 0.96 1.29
CA VAL A 59 -16.28 0.05 0.95
C VAL A 59 -16.82 -1.02 0.01
N ARG A 60 -16.09 -1.31 -1.06
CA ARG A 60 -16.45 -2.30 -2.08
C ARG A 60 -15.33 -3.31 -2.22
N PHE A 61 -15.71 -4.57 -2.42
CA PHE A 61 -14.74 -5.64 -2.59
C PHE A 61 -14.13 -5.61 -4.00
N GLN A 62 -12.80 -5.63 -4.07
CA GLN A 62 -12.04 -5.81 -5.30
C GLN A 62 -11.25 -7.14 -5.24
N LEU A 63 -11.54 -8.08 -6.12
CA LEU A 63 -10.68 -9.26 -6.26
C LEU A 63 -9.35 -8.82 -6.89
N LEU A 64 -8.24 -9.09 -6.21
CA LEU A 64 -6.91 -8.73 -6.68
C LEU A 64 -5.84 -9.58 -5.99
N ASP A 65 -5.10 -10.35 -6.78
CA ASP A 65 -3.77 -10.83 -6.42
C ASP A 65 -2.72 -9.99 -7.18
N VAL A 66 -1.87 -9.27 -6.44
CA VAL A 66 -0.87 -8.38 -7.03
C VAL A 66 0.27 -9.15 -7.72
N THR A 67 0.39 -10.45 -7.50
CA THR A 67 1.40 -11.30 -8.17
C THR A 67 0.86 -11.99 -9.42
N ASP A 68 -0.37 -11.70 -9.83
CA ASP A 68 -1.00 -12.22 -11.04
C ASP A 68 -1.36 -11.04 -11.96
N GLU A 69 -0.62 -10.91 -13.06
CA GLU A 69 -0.80 -9.84 -14.05
C GLU A 69 -2.24 -9.78 -14.58
N SER A 70 -2.86 -10.94 -14.83
CA SER A 70 -4.25 -10.99 -15.30
C SER A 70 -5.24 -10.51 -14.24
N SER A 71 -4.95 -10.75 -12.96
CA SER A 71 -5.74 -10.22 -11.86
C SER A 71 -5.57 -8.72 -11.69
N VAL A 72 -4.37 -8.19 -11.93
CA VAL A 72 -4.08 -6.74 -11.90
C VAL A 72 -4.82 -6.02 -13.01
N ASP A 73 -4.72 -6.53 -14.25
CA ASP A 73 -5.38 -5.95 -15.42
C ASP A 73 -6.91 -5.94 -15.25
N ALA A 74 -7.48 -7.06 -14.81
CA ALA A 74 -8.91 -7.17 -14.56
C ALA A 74 -9.40 -6.18 -13.48
N ALA A 75 -8.60 -5.95 -12.44
CA ALA A 75 -8.92 -4.96 -11.42
C ALA A 75 -8.87 -3.53 -11.97
N ALA A 76 -7.83 -3.18 -12.73
CA ALA A 76 -7.72 -1.86 -13.36
C ALA A 76 -8.86 -1.59 -14.35
N ASP A 77 -9.23 -2.58 -15.17
CA ASP A 77 -10.37 -2.49 -16.09
C ASP A 77 -11.70 -2.30 -15.37
N GLN A 78 -11.89 -2.97 -14.23
CA GLN A 78 -13.07 -2.75 -13.39
C GLN A 78 -13.13 -1.32 -12.86
N VAL A 79 -12.02 -0.79 -12.33
CA VAL A 79 -11.99 0.61 -11.86
C VAL A 79 -12.29 1.58 -13.01
N ALA A 80 -11.71 1.33 -14.19
CA ALA A 80 -11.94 2.13 -15.37
C ALA A 80 -13.41 2.12 -15.81
N ALA A 81 -14.04 0.95 -15.82
CA ALA A 81 -15.42 0.77 -16.26
C ALA A 81 -16.44 1.39 -15.29
N GLU A 82 -16.20 1.27 -13.98
CA GLU A 82 -17.15 1.70 -12.95
C GLU A 82 -16.99 3.18 -12.57
N PHE A 83 -15.75 3.66 -12.45
CA PHE A 83 -15.45 4.98 -11.91
C PHE A 83 -14.79 5.93 -12.91
N GLY A 84 -14.12 5.38 -13.93
CA GLY A 84 -13.45 6.16 -14.99
C GLY A 84 -12.16 6.88 -14.55
N CYS A 85 -11.90 7.00 -13.24
CA CYS A 85 -10.71 7.59 -12.63
C CYS A 85 -10.38 6.91 -11.29
N LEU A 86 -9.18 7.16 -10.77
CA LEU A 86 -8.76 6.73 -9.43
C LEU A 86 -8.06 7.92 -8.76
N ASP A 87 -8.43 8.25 -7.52
CA ASP A 87 -7.82 9.37 -6.78
C ASP A 87 -6.70 8.91 -5.85
N VAL A 88 -6.81 7.71 -5.29
CA VAL A 88 -5.83 7.19 -4.34
C VAL A 88 -5.49 5.73 -4.67
N LEU A 89 -4.21 5.42 -4.73
CA LEU A 89 -3.69 4.06 -4.68
C LEU A 89 -2.87 3.88 -3.39
N VAL A 90 -3.23 2.90 -2.57
CA VAL A 90 -2.41 2.47 -1.44
C VAL A 90 -1.91 1.05 -1.68
N ASN A 91 -0.63 0.95 -2.01
CA ASN A 91 0.08 -0.32 -2.13
C ASN A 91 0.47 -0.82 -0.73
N ASN A 92 -0.44 -1.57 -0.10
CA ASN A 92 -0.27 -2.13 1.24
C ASN A 92 0.03 -3.64 1.24
N ALA A 93 -0.44 -4.39 0.23
CA ALA A 93 -0.20 -5.83 0.14
C ALA A 93 1.30 -6.15 0.25
N ALA A 94 1.64 -7.01 1.22
CA ALA A 94 3.01 -7.40 1.47
C ALA A 94 3.08 -8.76 2.17
N ILE A 95 4.20 -9.45 1.96
CA ILE A 95 4.57 -10.66 2.70
C ILE A 95 5.97 -10.50 3.31
N ALA A 96 6.26 -11.33 4.29
CA ALA A 96 7.57 -11.51 4.89
C ALA A 96 7.84 -13.01 5.06
N ASN A 97 9.10 -13.38 5.30
CA ASN A 97 9.42 -14.75 5.69
C ASN A 97 8.97 -15.01 7.13
N GLU A 98 8.53 -16.24 7.40
CA GLU A 98 8.03 -16.64 8.73
C GLU A 98 9.13 -16.66 9.79
N LEU A 99 10.35 -17.01 9.39
CA LEU A 99 11.51 -17.15 10.27
C LEU A 99 12.59 -16.12 9.95
N GLU A 100 13.19 -15.60 11.01
CA GLU A 100 14.43 -14.85 10.92
C GLU A 100 15.58 -15.85 10.72
N VAL A 101 16.35 -15.65 9.65
CA VAL A 101 17.53 -16.46 9.34
C VAL A 101 18.71 -15.53 9.04
N PRO A 102 19.94 -15.93 9.41
CA PRO A 102 21.11 -15.17 9.02
C PRO A 102 21.18 -14.94 7.50
N PRO A 103 21.74 -13.80 7.04
CA PRO A 103 22.07 -13.53 5.64
C PRO A 103 22.62 -14.72 4.85
N SER A 104 23.58 -15.44 5.42
CA SER A 104 24.25 -16.59 4.78
C SER A 104 23.38 -17.83 4.59
N LEU A 105 22.20 -17.88 5.24
CA LEU A 105 21.24 -18.99 5.16
C LEU A 105 19.93 -18.57 4.49
N THR A 106 19.84 -17.32 4.00
CA THR A 106 18.66 -16.86 3.26
C THR A 106 18.57 -17.57 1.92
N LEU A 107 17.42 -18.18 1.64
CA LEU A 107 17.18 -18.84 0.35
C LEU A 107 16.81 -17.80 -0.72
N VAL A 108 17.40 -17.94 -1.90
CA VAL A 108 17.10 -17.06 -3.04
C VAL A 108 15.63 -17.14 -3.44
N ASP A 109 15.00 -18.31 -3.33
CA ASP A 109 13.58 -18.46 -3.65
C ASP A 109 12.66 -17.74 -2.67
N ASP A 110 13.06 -17.63 -1.40
CA ASP A 110 12.34 -16.79 -0.45
C ASP A 110 12.46 -15.31 -0.84
N MET A 111 13.65 -14.87 -1.28
CA MET A 111 13.82 -13.51 -1.80
C MET A 111 12.95 -13.27 -3.03
N ARG A 112 12.93 -14.18 -4.00
CA ARG A 112 12.06 -14.10 -5.20
C ARG A 112 10.60 -13.95 -4.80
N ARG A 113 10.10 -14.82 -3.93
CA ARG A 113 8.70 -14.79 -3.45
C ARG A 113 8.35 -13.46 -2.79
N VAL A 114 9.22 -12.95 -1.92
CA VAL A 114 9.00 -11.67 -1.22
C VAL A 114 9.05 -10.49 -2.20
N PHE A 115 9.98 -10.48 -3.15
CA PHE A 115 10.09 -9.43 -4.18
C PHE A 115 8.88 -9.43 -5.12
N GLU A 116 8.37 -10.61 -5.47
CA GLU A 116 7.19 -10.75 -6.32
C GLU A 116 6.00 -9.94 -5.77
N THR A 117 5.68 -10.10 -4.49
CA THR A 117 4.60 -9.32 -3.87
C THR A 117 5.02 -7.89 -3.53
N ASN A 118 6.16 -7.71 -2.86
CA ASN A 118 6.48 -6.43 -2.21
C ASN A 118 7.03 -5.38 -3.18
N VAL A 119 7.47 -5.78 -4.38
CA VAL A 119 8.13 -4.92 -5.37
C VAL A 119 7.45 -5.05 -6.73
N PHE A 120 7.45 -6.23 -7.34
CA PHE A 120 6.93 -6.40 -8.70
C PHE A 120 5.41 -6.19 -8.75
N GLY A 121 4.67 -6.73 -7.79
CA GLY A 121 3.23 -6.48 -7.69
C GLY A 121 2.87 -5.01 -7.46
N VAL A 122 3.72 -4.25 -6.75
CA VAL A 122 3.55 -2.80 -6.61
C VAL A 122 3.74 -2.09 -7.94
N VAL A 123 4.76 -2.44 -8.71
CA VAL A 123 5.03 -1.88 -10.04
C VAL A 123 3.90 -2.23 -11.01
N ALA A 124 3.49 -3.50 -11.06
CA ALA A 124 2.41 -3.98 -11.92
C ALA A 124 1.11 -3.23 -11.63
N MET A 125 0.69 -3.19 -10.35
CA MET A 125 -0.51 -2.49 -9.94
C MET A 125 -0.44 -0.99 -10.26
N THR A 126 0.67 -0.34 -9.91
CA THR A 126 0.86 1.10 -10.16
C THR A 126 0.78 1.42 -11.64
N ASN A 127 1.45 0.65 -12.50
CA ASN A 127 1.40 0.83 -13.95
C ASN A 127 -0.01 0.66 -14.51
N ALA A 128 -0.73 -0.39 -14.08
CA ALA A 128 -2.07 -0.69 -14.58
C ALA A 128 -3.07 0.43 -14.28
N VAL A 129 -3.00 1.06 -13.11
CA VAL A 129 -3.93 2.16 -12.74
C VAL A 129 -3.38 3.56 -12.98
N LEU A 130 -2.12 3.72 -13.40
CA LEU A 130 -1.55 5.04 -13.68
C LEU A 130 -2.36 5.85 -14.71
N PRO A 131 -2.91 5.26 -15.79
CA PRO A 131 -3.81 5.97 -16.70
C PRO A 131 -5.07 6.51 -16.02
N LEU A 132 -5.56 5.86 -14.96
CA LEU A 132 -6.73 6.30 -14.18
C LEU A 132 -6.34 7.37 -13.16
N LEU A 133 -5.18 7.24 -12.52
CA LEU A 133 -4.62 8.25 -11.60
C LEU A 133 -4.36 9.57 -12.32
N ARG A 134 -3.90 9.53 -13.58
CA ARG A 134 -3.70 10.73 -14.42
C ARG A 134 -4.99 11.49 -14.76
N LYS A 135 -6.17 10.88 -14.54
CA LYS A 135 -7.48 11.54 -14.70
C LYS A 135 -7.98 12.21 -13.43
N SER A 136 -7.36 11.95 -12.28
CA SER A 136 -7.66 12.65 -11.03
C SER A 136 -7.00 14.03 -11.02
N ASP A 137 -7.69 15.00 -10.43
CA ASP A 137 -7.18 16.37 -10.29
C ASP A 137 -6.01 16.44 -9.28
N ALA A 138 -5.91 15.47 -8.36
CA ALA A 138 -4.92 15.48 -7.28
C ALA A 138 -4.60 14.06 -6.76
N ALA A 139 -4.19 13.16 -7.64
CA ALA A 139 -4.01 11.75 -7.27
C ALA A 139 -2.88 11.52 -6.23
N ARG A 140 -3.03 10.51 -5.37
CA ARG A 140 -2.02 10.11 -4.37
C ARG A 140 -1.68 8.63 -4.50
N ILE A 141 -0.39 8.33 -4.49
CA ILE A 141 0.12 6.97 -4.43
C ILE A 141 0.91 6.82 -3.13
N VAL A 142 0.48 5.88 -2.29
CA VAL A 142 1.11 5.58 -1.00
C VAL A 142 1.64 4.15 -1.04
N ASN A 143 2.96 4.02 -0.96
CA ASN A 143 3.63 2.74 -0.86
C ASN A 143 3.92 2.42 0.62
N VAL A 144 3.24 1.41 1.19
CA VAL A 144 3.48 1.01 2.58
C VAL A 144 4.78 0.22 2.64
N SER A 145 5.86 0.92 2.96
CA SER A 145 7.20 0.37 3.15
C SER A 145 7.40 -0.06 4.61
N SER A 146 8.64 -0.05 5.09
CA SER A 146 9.00 -0.34 6.46
C SER A 146 10.27 0.41 6.82
N ARG A 147 10.46 0.74 8.10
CA ARG A 147 11.73 1.25 8.60
C ARG A 147 12.89 0.28 8.34
N LEU A 148 12.59 -1.01 8.22
CA LEU A 148 13.55 -2.03 7.78
C LEU A 148 13.97 -1.88 6.31
N GLY A 149 13.29 -1.05 5.52
CA GLY A 149 13.71 -0.65 4.18
C GLY A 149 14.66 0.54 4.15
N SER A 150 14.98 1.14 5.31
CA SER A 150 15.95 2.24 5.38
C SER A 150 17.37 1.68 5.50
N LEU A 151 18.24 2.04 4.56
CA LEU A 151 19.65 1.67 4.60
C LEU A 151 20.35 2.31 5.81
N SER A 152 19.97 3.55 6.14
CA SER A 152 20.52 4.27 7.30
C SER A 152 20.20 3.53 8.61
N HIS A 153 18.95 3.07 8.77
CA HIS A 153 18.54 2.32 9.95
C HIS A 153 19.10 0.89 9.99
N MET A 154 19.24 0.23 8.83
CA MET A 154 19.84 -1.11 8.76
C MET A 154 21.34 -1.11 9.10
N ALA A 155 22.06 -0.06 8.73
CA ALA A 155 23.49 0.07 9.01
C ALA A 155 23.79 0.41 10.48
N ALA A 156 22.80 0.81 11.27
CA ALA A 156 22.96 1.15 12.68
C ALA A 156 23.27 -0.11 13.52
N THR A 157 24.38 -0.08 14.26
CA THR A 157 24.88 -1.22 15.05
C THR A 157 24.03 -1.54 16.29
N ASP A 158 23.15 -0.63 16.68
CA ASP A 158 22.25 -0.72 17.83
C ASP A 158 20.79 -0.93 17.40
N SER A 159 20.54 -1.29 16.14
CA SER A 159 19.19 -1.53 15.63
C SER A 159 18.49 -2.62 16.46
N PRO A 160 17.31 -2.34 17.05
CA PRO A 160 16.58 -3.32 17.85
C PRO A 160 15.80 -4.33 16.99
N PHE A 161 16.01 -4.35 15.66
CA PHE A 161 15.32 -5.25 14.73
C PHE A 161 16.23 -6.36 14.24
N GLY A 162 15.65 -7.55 14.12
CA GLY A 162 16.30 -8.72 13.54
C GLY A 162 16.66 -8.57 12.06
N LEU A 163 17.48 -9.50 11.58
CA LEU A 163 17.95 -9.54 10.20
C LEU A 163 16.92 -10.22 9.29
N HIS A 164 16.05 -9.43 8.66
CA HIS A 164 15.06 -9.94 7.72
C HIS A 164 15.47 -9.69 6.26
N MET A 165 16.59 -10.27 5.80
CA MET A 165 17.22 -9.94 4.51
C MET A 165 16.23 -9.82 3.34
N ALA A 166 15.41 -10.85 3.08
CA ALA A 166 14.45 -10.84 1.98
C ALA A 166 13.43 -9.68 2.09
N TYR A 167 12.87 -9.47 3.28
CA TYR A 167 11.89 -8.41 3.54
C TYR A 167 12.53 -7.02 3.50
N SER A 168 13.60 -6.80 4.25
CA SER A 168 14.31 -5.52 4.35
C SER A 168 14.84 -5.05 3.00
N SER A 169 15.46 -5.95 2.22
CA SER A 169 15.90 -5.63 0.86
C SER A 169 14.73 -5.32 -0.09
N SER A 170 13.60 -6.05 0.02
CA SER A 170 12.40 -5.74 -0.77
C SER A 170 11.81 -4.36 -0.45
N LYS A 171 11.82 -3.95 0.83
CA LYS A 171 11.34 -2.63 1.25
C LYS A 171 12.31 -1.51 0.88
N SER A 172 13.61 -1.80 0.84
CA SER A 172 14.62 -0.89 0.28
C SER A 172 14.43 -0.70 -1.23
N ALA A 173 14.14 -1.79 -1.97
CA ALA A 173 13.81 -1.71 -3.38
C ALA A 173 12.50 -0.91 -3.62
N LEU A 174 11.47 -1.13 -2.80
CA LEU A 174 10.23 -0.36 -2.86
C LEU A 174 10.45 1.14 -2.59
N ASN A 175 11.38 1.49 -1.70
CA ASN A 175 11.78 2.87 -1.47
C ASN A 175 12.38 3.49 -2.74
N ALA A 176 13.26 2.77 -3.46
CA ALA A 176 13.80 3.22 -4.74
C ALA A 176 12.70 3.37 -5.82
N VAL A 177 11.79 2.39 -5.92
CA VAL A 177 10.63 2.43 -6.84
C VAL A 177 9.77 3.68 -6.59
N THR A 178 9.50 4.00 -5.32
CA THR A 178 8.78 5.22 -4.92
C THR A 178 9.45 6.48 -5.47
N VAL A 179 10.77 6.61 -5.29
CA VAL A 179 11.53 7.78 -5.77
C VAL A 179 11.48 7.89 -7.30
N HIS A 180 11.55 6.78 -8.02
CA HIS A 180 11.48 6.78 -9.48
C HIS A 180 10.12 7.26 -10.00
N TYR A 181 9.01 6.75 -9.47
CA TYR A 181 7.67 7.23 -9.86
C TYR A 181 7.45 8.70 -9.46
N ALA A 182 7.93 9.11 -8.28
CA ALA A 182 7.84 10.51 -7.86
C ALA A 182 8.58 11.45 -8.81
N ARG A 183 9.74 11.03 -9.33
CA ARG A 183 10.51 11.80 -10.33
C ARG A 183 9.82 11.86 -11.69
N GLU A 184 9.27 10.74 -12.16
CA GLU A 184 8.50 10.71 -13.41
C GLU A 184 7.32 11.68 -13.36
N LEU A 185 6.62 11.72 -12.21
CA LEU A 185 5.37 12.47 -12.04
C LEU A 185 5.57 13.87 -11.45
N ALA A 186 6.82 14.35 -11.36
CA ALA A 186 7.18 15.60 -10.69
C ALA A 186 6.48 16.84 -11.28
N ASP A 187 6.22 16.85 -12.58
CA ASP A 187 5.53 17.95 -13.29
C ASP A 187 4.00 17.82 -13.28
N THR A 188 3.45 16.88 -12.48
CA THR A 188 2.01 16.63 -12.36
C THR A 188 1.49 16.96 -10.97
N GLN A 189 0.16 16.90 -10.78
CA GLN A 189 -0.46 16.99 -9.45
C GLN A 189 -0.44 15.67 -8.67
N ILE A 190 0.13 14.60 -9.23
CA ILE A 190 0.22 13.29 -8.59
C ILE A 190 1.38 13.29 -7.60
N LYS A 191 1.13 12.83 -6.37
CA LYS A 191 2.18 12.65 -5.35
C LYS A 191 2.40 11.18 -5.07
N VAL A 192 3.66 10.78 -4.95
CA VAL A 192 4.05 9.40 -4.67
C VAL A 192 4.96 9.40 -3.46
N ASN A 193 4.55 8.77 -2.37
CA ASN A 193 5.34 8.71 -1.14
C ASN A 193 5.35 7.30 -0.56
N ALA A 194 6.41 7.00 0.19
CA ALA A 194 6.50 5.80 1.00
C ALA A 194 6.16 6.15 2.46
N CYS A 195 5.61 5.20 3.20
CA CYS A 195 5.49 5.31 4.65
C CYS A 195 5.99 4.07 5.37
N THR A 196 6.30 4.22 6.66
CA THR A 196 6.46 3.10 7.58
C THR A 196 5.41 3.17 8.69
N PRO A 197 4.61 2.11 8.89
CA PRO A 197 3.54 2.10 9.88
C PRO A 197 4.04 1.85 11.32
N GLY A 198 5.35 1.71 11.51
CA GLY A 198 5.95 1.24 12.76
C GLY A 198 5.77 -0.27 12.98
N TYR A 199 6.06 -0.73 14.20
CA TYR A 199 5.98 -2.16 14.55
C TYR A 199 4.55 -2.52 15.00
N VAL A 200 3.70 -2.89 14.04
CA VAL A 200 2.26 -3.11 14.23
C VAL A 200 1.93 -4.58 14.46
N ALA A 201 1.08 -4.91 15.43
CA ALA A 201 0.60 -6.26 15.67
C ALA A 201 -0.31 -6.71 14.51
N THR A 202 0.22 -7.59 13.65
CA THR A 202 -0.51 -8.18 12.53
C THR A 202 -0.04 -9.61 12.29
N ASP A 203 -0.78 -10.37 11.49
CA ASP A 203 -0.37 -11.72 11.09
C ASP A 203 1.02 -11.77 10.43
N LEU A 204 1.46 -10.68 9.76
CA LEU A 204 2.78 -10.59 9.11
C LEU A 204 3.93 -10.87 10.10
N ASN A 205 3.75 -10.50 11.37
CA ASN A 205 4.74 -10.70 12.43
C ASN A 205 4.21 -11.57 13.58
N GLY A 206 3.16 -12.35 13.34
CA GLY A 206 2.53 -13.18 14.37
C GLY A 206 1.98 -12.39 15.55
N ASN A 207 1.46 -11.18 15.31
CA ASN A 207 0.86 -10.28 16.30
C ASN A 207 1.82 -9.84 17.42
N ARG A 208 3.12 -9.73 17.12
CA ARG A 208 4.18 -9.32 18.08
C ARG A 208 4.43 -7.81 18.16
N GLY A 209 3.75 -7.01 17.34
CA GLY A 209 3.95 -5.56 17.30
C GLY A 209 3.45 -4.82 18.55
N LEU A 210 3.96 -3.61 18.73
CA LEU A 210 3.63 -2.72 19.86
C LEU A 210 2.48 -1.75 19.53
N ARG A 211 2.15 -1.59 18.24
CA ARG A 211 1.08 -0.72 17.75
C ARG A 211 -0.13 -1.52 17.30
N THR A 212 -1.32 -0.94 17.43
CA THR A 212 -2.53 -1.50 16.83
C THR A 212 -2.57 -1.26 15.32
N PRO A 213 -3.31 -2.07 14.54
CA PRO A 213 -3.54 -1.82 13.11
C PRO A 213 -4.05 -0.40 12.80
N ALA A 214 -4.97 0.13 13.63
CA ALA A 214 -5.51 1.47 13.46
C ALA A 214 -4.43 2.55 13.64
N GLN A 215 -3.55 2.38 14.65
CA GLN A 215 -2.40 3.27 14.81
C GLN A 215 -1.44 3.17 13.62
N GLY A 216 -1.20 1.97 13.07
CA GLY A 216 -0.32 1.78 11.92
C GLY A 216 -0.86 2.35 10.61
N ALA A 217 -2.19 2.44 10.46
CA ALA A 217 -2.83 2.98 9.26
C ALA A 217 -2.73 4.51 9.15
N LYS A 218 -2.56 5.21 10.28
CA LYS A 218 -2.62 6.68 10.37
C LYS A 218 -1.78 7.38 9.30
N ILE A 219 -0.48 7.07 9.23
CA ILE A 219 0.43 7.74 8.29
C ILE A 219 0.06 7.48 6.82
N ALA A 220 -0.43 6.28 6.49
CA ALA A 220 -0.85 5.98 5.13
C ALA A 220 -2.11 6.76 4.73
N VAL A 221 -3.07 6.91 5.66
CA VAL A 221 -4.27 7.73 5.46
C VAL A 221 -3.89 9.22 5.30
N GLU A 222 -2.98 9.74 6.13
CA GLU A 222 -2.50 11.13 6.03
C GLU A 222 -1.84 11.40 4.66
N LEU A 223 -0.96 10.51 4.21
CA LEU A 223 -0.31 10.64 2.89
C LEU A 223 -1.31 10.55 1.72
N ALA A 224 -2.35 9.74 1.88
CA ALA A 224 -3.39 9.55 0.86
C ALA A 224 -4.31 10.77 0.68
N VAL A 225 -4.30 11.74 1.60
CA VAL A 225 -5.10 12.97 1.52
C VAL A 225 -4.25 14.25 1.53
N LEU A 226 -2.96 14.15 1.21
CA LEU A 226 -2.07 15.31 1.12
C LEU A 226 -2.63 16.41 0.23
N ALA A 227 -2.47 17.66 0.67
CA ALA A 227 -2.71 18.85 -0.13
C ALA A 227 -1.78 18.89 -1.37
N SER A 228 -2.12 19.70 -2.37
CA SER A 228 -1.37 19.82 -3.63
C SER A 228 0.05 20.38 -3.47
N ASP A 229 0.32 21.12 -2.40
CA ASP A 229 1.63 21.63 -2.00
C ASP A 229 2.41 20.67 -1.08
N GLY A 230 1.83 19.51 -0.74
CA GLY A 230 2.46 18.48 0.08
C GLY A 230 3.69 17.81 -0.56
N PRO A 231 4.44 16.99 0.19
CA PRO A 231 5.65 16.35 -0.32
C PRO A 231 5.36 15.27 -1.37
N THR A 232 6.33 15.02 -2.25
CA THR A 232 6.38 13.85 -3.14
C THR A 232 7.80 13.28 -3.14
N GLY A 233 7.94 11.97 -3.33
CA GLY A 233 9.23 11.29 -3.32
C GLY A 233 9.89 11.27 -1.94
N GLY A 234 9.11 11.25 -0.86
CA GLY A 234 9.62 11.14 0.52
C GLY A 234 9.23 9.81 1.19
N PHE A 235 9.83 9.57 2.37
CA PHE A 235 9.57 8.45 3.25
C PHE A 235 9.16 8.98 4.63
N PHE A 236 8.04 8.51 5.18
CA PHE A 236 7.44 9.13 6.38
C PHE A 236 6.96 8.11 7.41
N ASP A 237 6.98 8.51 8.67
CA ASP A 237 6.21 7.91 9.76
C ASP A 237 5.32 8.98 10.44
N ASP A 238 4.62 8.61 11.51
CA ASP A 238 3.76 9.53 12.27
C ASP A 238 4.47 10.79 12.81
N ASN A 239 5.80 10.79 12.88
CA ASN A 239 6.62 11.88 13.40
C ASN A 239 7.25 12.72 12.28
N GLY A 240 7.01 12.37 11.01
CA GLY A 240 7.49 13.11 9.84
C GLY A 240 8.48 12.32 8.98
N PRO A 241 9.41 13.02 8.29
CA PRO A 241 10.35 12.37 7.38
C PRO A 241 11.27 11.36 8.08
N VAL A 242 11.43 10.20 7.45
CA VAL A 242 12.35 9.13 7.84
C VAL A 242 13.49 9.08 6.83
N SER A 243 14.70 8.75 7.28
CA SER A 243 15.83 8.56 6.37
C SER A 243 15.59 7.35 5.47
N TRP A 244 15.99 7.47 4.20
CA TRP A 244 16.02 6.33 3.27
C TRP A 244 17.01 5.24 3.70
#